data_AF-A0A970FPB1-F1
#
_entry.id   AF-A0A970FPB1-F1
#
_cell.length_a   1.000
_cell.length_b   1.000
_cell.length_c   1.000
_cell.angle_alpha   90.00
_cell.angle_beta   90.00
_cell.angle_gamma   90.00
#
_symmetry.space_group_name_H-M   'P 1'
#
loop_
_entity.id
_entity.type
_entity.pdbx_description
1 polymer ?
#
loop_
_entity_poly.entity_id
_entity_poly.type
_entity_poly.pdbx_seq_one_letter_code
_entity_poly.pdbx_strand_id
1 'polypeptide(L)'
;MKYAITRRRITPDEPVMQCGFAARTHKSEGVHDDTWATLLLLQDDKRETAALISLDVLYGNRSFADGAKAALREHYGFTQVIMNYSHTHGCVRLGGEPLKT
;
A
#
# COMPACT_ATOMS: atom_id res chain seq x y z
N MET A 1 -14.21 -4.19 21.46
CA MET A 1 -13.42 -4.10 20.20
C MET A 1 -14.28 -3.52 19.08
N LYS A 2 -13.78 -2.50 18.38
CA LYS A 2 -14.43 -1.89 17.19
C LYS A 2 -13.54 -2.07 15.97
N TYR A 3 -14.14 -2.09 14.78
CA TYR A 3 -13.39 -2.17 13.54
C TYR A 3 -14.02 -1.32 12.45
N ALA A 4 -13.20 -0.92 11.48
CA ALA A 4 -13.65 -0.31 10.23
C ALA A 4 -12.79 -0.83 9.07
N ILE A 5 -13.43 -1.12 7.95
CA ILE A 5 -12.74 -1.54 6.72
C ILE A 5 -13.09 -0.60 5.58
N THR A 6 -12.09 -0.23 4.80
CA THR A 6 -12.29 0.52 3.56
C THR A 6 -11.34 0.00 2.48
N ARG A 7 -11.78 0.12 1.22
CA ARG A 7 -11.04 -0.34 0.06
C ARG A 7 -11.06 0.75 -1.02
N ARG A 8 -9.90 1.03 -1.62
CA ARG A 8 -9.76 2.00 -2.72
C ARG A 8 -8.98 1.39 -3.86
N ARG A 9 -9.46 1.60 -5.10
CA ARG A 9 -8.78 1.19 -6.32
C ARG A 9 -7.48 1.98 -6.44
N ILE A 10 -6.38 1.28 -6.70
CA ILE A 10 -5.04 1.85 -6.91
C ILE A 10 -4.43 1.41 -8.24
N THR A 11 -5.27 0.93 -9.16
CA THR A 11 -4.85 0.52 -10.50
C THR A 11 -4.38 1.75 -11.28
N PRO A 12 -3.15 1.74 -11.81
CA PRO A 12 -2.68 2.81 -12.66
C PRO A 12 -3.62 3.02 -13.84
N ASP A 13 -3.99 4.27 -14.10
CA ASP A 13 -4.87 4.62 -15.22
C ASP A 13 -4.13 4.59 -16.57
N GLU A 14 -2.79 4.54 -16.55
CA GLU A 14 -1.93 4.45 -17.74
C GLU A 14 -1.13 3.14 -17.77
N PRO A 15 -0.70 2.67 -18.95
CA PRO A 15 0.24 1.56 -19.08
C PRO A 15 1.53 1.75 -18.27
N VAL A 16 1.84 0.77 -17.43
CA VAL A 16 3.00 0.78 -16.52
C VAL A 16 3.93 -0.39 -16.77
N MET A 17 5.21 -0.23 -16.44
CA MET A 17 6.14 -1.37 -16.34
C MET A 17 5.78 -2.19 -15.10
N GLN A 18 5.21 -3.38 -15.32
CA GLN A 18 4.94 -4.32 -14.24
C GLN A 18 6.26 -4.89 -13.69
N CYS A 19 6.36 -5.00 -12.38
CA CYS A 19 7.55 -5.48 -11.69
C CYS A 19 7.40 -6.97 -11.29
N GLY A 20 8.52 -7.62 -10.92
CA GLY A 20 8.54 -8.98 -10.37
C GLY A 20 9.11 -10.02 -11.33
N PHE A 21 8.64 -10.06 -12.58
CA PHE A 21 9.27 -10.88 -13.62
C PHE A 21 10.30 -10.07 -14.41
N ALA A 22 11.58 -10.35 -14.18
CA ALA A 22 12.71 -9.62 -14.79
C ALA A 22 12.76 -9.68 -16.33
N ALA A 23 12.05 -10.65 -16.94
CA ALA A 23 12.01 -10.81 -18.39
C ALA A 23 11.03 -9.86 -19.11
N ARG A 24 10.23 -9.06 -18.39
CA ARG A 24 9.28 -8.14 -19.04
C ARG A 24 10.00 -6.98 -19.72
N THR A 25 9.70 -6.78 -20.99
CA THR A 25 10.31 -5.78 -21.87
C THR A 25 9.34 -4.70 -22.34
N HIS A 26 8.07 -4.78 -21.97
CA HIS A 26 7.01 -3.86 -22.37
C HIS A 26 6.10 -3.49 -21.19
N LYS A 27 5.33 -2.40 -21.36
CA LYS A 27 4.33 -1.93 -20.41
C LYS A 27 3.07 -2.80 -20.46
N SER A 28 2.23 -2.71 -19.42
CA SER A 28 0.93 -3.39 -19.38
C SER A 28 0.03 -2.99 -20.56
N GLU A 29 -0.61 -3.96 -21.19
CA GLU A 29 -1.50 -3.75 -22.34
C GLU A 29 -2.97 -3.50 -21.94
N GLY A 30 -3.31 -3.78 -20.69
CA GLY A 30 -4.66 -3.60 -20.15
C GLY A 30 -4.75 -4.01 -18.68
N VAL A 31 -5.98 -4.01 -18.16
CA VAL A 31 -6.32 -4.40 -16.80
C VAL A 31 -7.19 -5.65 -16.84
N HIS A 32 -6.72 -6.74 -16.23
CA HIS A 32 -7.54 -7.94 -16.01
C HIS A 32 -8.35 -7.80 -14.73
N ASP A 33 -7.68 -7.55 -13.60
CA ASP A 33 -8.27 -7.25 -12.30
C ASP A 33 -7.77 -5.91 -11.79
N ASP A 34 -8.66 -5.15 -11.13
CA ASP A 34 -8.25 -3.98 -10.38
C ASP A 34 -7.38 -4.37 -9.18
N THR A 35 -6.36 -3.57 -8.93
CA THR A 35 -5.53 -3.55 -7.73
C THR A 35 -6.10 -2.59 -6.68
N TRP A 36 -5.95 -2.96 -5.41
CA TRP A 36 -6.57 -2.25 -4.31
C TRP A 36 -5.61 -1.95 -3.16
N ALA A 37 -5.87 -0.84 -2.49
CA ALA A 37 -5.46 -0.59 -1.13
C ALA A 37 -6.63 -0.88 -0.19
N THR A 38 -6.44 -1.80 0.74
CA THR A 38 -7.42 -2.15 1.77
C THR A 38 -6.88 -1.71 3.13
N LEU A 39 -7.65 -0.91 3.86
CA LEU A 39 -7.33 -0.49 5.22
C LEU A 39 -8.32 -1.16 6.18
N LEU A 40 -7.78 -1.83 7.19
CA LEU A 40 -8.49 -2.31 8.36
C LEU A 40 -8.00 -1.54 9.59
N LEU A 41 -8.92 -0.84 10.25
CA LEU A 41 -8.70 -0.25 11.56
C LEU A 41 -9.28 -1.19 12.61
N LEU A 42 -8.49 -1.53 13.62
CA LEU A 42 -8.90 -2.29 14.79
C LEU A 42 -8.67 -1.43 16.02
N GLN A 43 -9.73 -1.20 16.80
CA GLN A 43 -9.65 -0.48 18.07
C GLN A 43 -9.97 -1.42 19.22
N ASP A 44 -9.04 -1.52 20.17
CA ASP A 44 -9.18 -2.33 21.37
C ASP A 44 -10.06 -1.64 22.44
N ASP A 45 -10.26 -2.31 23.57
CA ASP A 45 -11.09 -1.78 24.67
C ASP A 45 -10.39 -0.66 25.47
N LYS A 46 -9.07 -0.48 25.27
CA LYS A 46 -8.28 0.65 25.81
C LYS A 46 -8.27 1.86 24.87
N ARG A 47 -8.97 1.78 23.72
CA ARG A 47 -9.05 2.78 22.65
C ARG A 47 -7.76 2.94 21.84
N GLU A 48 -6.82 2.00 21.96
CA GLU A 48 -5.64 1.94 21.08
C GLU A 48 -6.07 1.44 19.70
N THR A 49 -5.54 2.06 18.64
CA THR A 49 -5.94 1.75 17.26
C THR A 49 -4.76 1.23 16.45
N ALA A 50 -4.91 0.03 15.89
CA ALA A 50 -4.00 -0.55 14.92
C ALA A 50 -4.55 -0.38 13.50
N ALA A 51 -3.70 0.07 12.58
CA ALA A 51 -4.01 0.18 11.16
C ALA A 51 -3.26 -0.89 10.37
N LEU A 52 -4.01 -1.76 9.69
CA LEU A 52 -3.47 -2.78 8.79
C LEU A 52 -3.80 -2.36 7.36
N ILE A 53 -2.78 -2.16 6.55
CA ILE A 53 -2.91 -1.76 5.16
C ILE A 53 -2.41 -2.91 4.29
N SER A 54 -3.26 -3.42 3.40
CA SER A 54 -2.86 -4.39 2.36
C SER A 54 -2.89 -3.72 0.99
N LEU A 55 -1.83 -3.90 0.22
CA LEU A 55 -1.64 -3.29 -1.10
C LEU A 55 -1.43 -4.36 -2.16
N ASP A 56 -2.22 -4.29 -3.23
CA ASP A 56 -2.09 -5.19 -4.38
C ASP A 56 -0.98 -4.71 -5.34
N VAL A 57 0.25 -4.78 -4.86
CA VAL A 57 1.49 -4.41 -5.57
C VAL A 57 2.61 -5.41 -5.27
N LEU A 58 3.73 -5.30 -5.97
CA LEU A 58 4.90 -6.16 -5.71
C LEU A 58 5.48 -5.92 -4.31
N TYR A 59 5.99 -4.71 -4.05
CA TYR A 59 6.47 -4.28 -2.74
C TYR A 59 6.48 -2.76 -2.67
N GLY A 60 6.61 -2.21 -1.47
CA GLY A 60 7.00 -0.82 -1.22
C GLY A 60 8.36 -0.76 -0.56
N ASN A 61 9.25 0.14 -1.03
CA ASN A 61 10.56 0.30 -0.41
C ASN A 61 10.43 0.98 0.98
N ARG A 62 11.55 1.04 1.71
CA ARG A 62 11.57 1.59 3.07
C ARG A 62 11.12 3.06 3.11
N SER A 63 11.55 3.88 2.15
CA SER A 63 11.16 5.30 2.09
C SER A 63 9.65 5.47 1.89
N PHE A 64 9.02 4.66 1.03
CA PHE A 64 7.58 4.64 0.88
C PHE A 64 6.87 4.27 2.19
N ALA A 65 7.30 3.17 2.82
CA ALA A 65 6.68 2.69 4.06
C ALA A 65 6.80 3.71 5.20
N ASP A 66 7.97 4.32 5.36
CA ASP A 66 8.19 5.34 6.39
C ASP A 66 7.39 6.61 6.10
N GLY A 67 7.35 7.06 4.85
CA GLY A 67 6.55 8.22 4.43
C GLY A 67 5.05 8.02 4.67
N ALA A 68 4.52 6.85 4.30
CA ALA A 68 3.11 6.51 4.54
C ALA A 68 2.79 6.47 6.03
N LYS A 69 3.65 5.86 6.86
CA LYS A 69 3.48 5.82 8.32
C LYS A 69 3.58 7.22 8.94
N ALA A 70 4.49 8.06 8.46
CA ALA A 70 4.61 9.44 8.91
C ALA A 70 3.33 10.23 8.62
N ALA A 71 2.79 10.12 7.40
CA ALA A 71 1.54 10.77 7.01
C ALA A 71 0.35 10.29 7.85
N LEU A 72 0.24 8.98 8.11
CA LEU A 72 -0.82 8.43 8.97
C LEU A 72 -0.74 8.94 10.41
N ARG A 73 0.48 9.04 10.95
CA ARG A 73 0.71 9.62 12.28
C ARG A 73 0.36 11.10 12.31
N GLU A 74 0.80 11.88 11.32
CA GLU A 74 0.57 13.31 11.25
C GLU A 74 -0.91 13.67 11.11
N HIS A 75 -1.63 13.00 10.20
CA HIS A 75 -3.02 13.34 9.90
C HIS A 75 -4.03 12.68 10.85
N TYR A 76 -3.71 11.51 11.41
CA TYR A 76 -4.69 10.68 12.15
C TYR A 76 -4.20 10.17 13.51
N GLY A 77 -2.93 10.42 13.88
CA GLY A 77 -2.37 9.95 15.15
C GLY A 77 -2.09 8.44 15.20
N PHE A 78 -2.19 7.71 14.08
CA PHE A 78 -1.95 6.27 14.07
C PHE A 78 -0.46 5.94 14.18
N THR A 79 -0.09 5.23 15.25
CA THR A 79 1.29 4.82 15.53
C THR A 79 1.54 3.32 15.32
N GLN A 80 0.49 2.50 15.47
CA GLN A 80 0.54 1.05 15.27
C GLN A 80 0.11 0.71 13.84
N VAL A 81 1.05 0.77 12.90
CA VAL A 81 0.77 0.57 11.46
C VAL A 81 1.53 -0.63 10.90
N ILE A 82 0.78 -1.58 10.35
CA ILE A 82 1.29 -2.72 9.58
C ILE A 82 0.97 -2.46 8.11
N MET A 83 1.99 -2.58 7.25
CA MET A 83 1.83 -2.53 5.80
C MET A 83 2.18 -3.90 5.23
N ASN A 84 1.24 -4.46 4.48
CA ASN A 84 1.36 -5.73 3.78
C ASN A 84 1.28 -5.48 2.27
N TYR A 85 2.04 -6.27 1.51
CA TYR A 85 2.01 -6.27 0.05
C TYR A 85 1.65 -7.70 -0.38
N SER A 86 0.69 -7.84 -1.30
CA SER A 86 0.32 -9.17 -1.81
C SER A 86 1.43 -9.85 -2.62
N HIS A 87 2.47 -9.09 -2.98
CA HIS A 87 3.58 -9.53 -3.80
C HIS A 87 3.15 -9.95 -5.21
N THR A 88 2.07 -9.34 -5.72
CA THR A 88 1.62 -9.58 -7.10
C THR A 88 2.64 -9.07 -8.10
N HIS A 89 2.92 -9.89 -9.12
CA HIS A 89 3.73 -9.51 -10.27
C HIS A 89 2.87 -8.85 -11.37
N GLY A 90 1.57 -8.64 -11.15
CA GLY A 90 0.65 -8.00 -12.10
C GLY A 90 0.61 -6.47 -12.03
N CYS A 91 1.47 -5.84 -11.24
CA CYS A 91 1.41 -4.40 -10.97
C CYS A 91 2.81 -3.80 -10.79
N VAL A 92 2.88 -2.54 -10.37
CA VAL A 92 4.10 -1.79 -10.06
C VAL A 92 4.71 -2.20 -8.72
N ARG A 93 5.93 -1.72 -8.47
CA ARG A 93 6.45 -1.50 -7.11
C ARG A 93 6.17 -0.07 -6.68
N LEU A 94 6.11 0.18 -5.37
CA LEU A 94 5.97 1.52 -4.81
C LEU A 94 7.34 2.05 -4.34
N GLY A 95 7.60 3.33 -4.61
CA GLY A 95 8.78 4.05 -4.14
C GLY A 95 8.35 5.38 -3.51
N GLY A 96 9.00 5.77 -2.41
CA GLY A 96 8.82 7.09 -1.81
C GLY A 96 10.05 7.96 -1.99
N GLU A 97 9.86 9.27 -1.90
CA GLU A 97 10.97 10.23 -1.76
C GLU A 97 11.83 9.86 -0.53
N PRO A 98 13.15 10.05 -0.58
CA PRO A 98 13.98 9.91 0.62
C PRO A 98 13.44 10.80 1.75
N LEU A 99 13.41 10.28 2.98
CA LEU A 99 13.14 11.12 4.14
C LEU A 99 14.19 12.23 4.17
N LYS A 100 13.77 13.49 4.18
CA LYS A 100 14.65 14.63 4.44
C LYS A 100 15.06 14.56 5.92
N THR A 101 16.13 13.85 6.21
CA THR A 101 16.81 13.85 7.52
C THR A 101 17.63 15.11 7.70
#